data_AF-A0A7X9J8D3-F1
#
_entry.id   AF-A0A7X9J8D3-F1
#
_cell.length_a   1.000
_cell.length_b   1.000
_cell.length_c   1.000
_cell.angle_alpha   90.00
_cell.angle_beta   90.00
_cell.angle_gamma   90.00
#
_symmetry.space_group_name_H-M   'P 1'
#
loop_
_entity.id
_entity.type
_entity.pdbx_description
1 polymer ?
#
loop_
_entity_poly.entity_id
_entity_poly.type
_entity_poly.pdbx_seq_one_letter_code
_entity_poly.pdbx_strand_id
1 'polypeptide(L)'
;MNDKFLYENRPEPPKAFRDSLYAKLNQEESESQMFKKHLFQYSLAGLLIAVVLLFTISAPVRANVANWIKQIAGFNVSETTESPLAKVTEMPSMITVLTPLPVSEIKNAPFNFAMPQYLPSGFVLSQDFAIAQSKQWVLLHWSNNQAYEISMLVEIYDKDLMLSAAQNSAVETSVNGQPALLIRGGWTSDSVWDENRRLELEWLKDGLRYDLQYYRTGDRGEIIPFDDSETSARLDELMQIAESIK
;
A
#
# COMPACT_ATOMS: atom_id res chain seq x y z
N MET A 1 0.40 21.28 60.62
CA MET A 1 0.73 22.69 60.29
C MET A 1 0.43 22.88 58.81
N ASN A 2 -0.33 23.91 58.45
CA ASN A 2 -0.76 24.16 57.07
C ASN A 2 0.21 25.17 56.43
N ASP A 3 0.90 24.79 55.35
CA ASP A 3 1.92 25.60 54.67
C ASP A 3 1.37 26.92 54.11
N LYS A 4 0.04 27.05 54.05
CA LYS A 4 -0.66 28.27 53.62
C LYS A 4 -0.24 29.52 54.40
N PHE A 5 0.07 29.38 55.69
CA PHE A 5 0.55 30.49 56.52
C PHE A 5 1.89 31.08 56.04
N LEU A 6 2.77 30.25 55.49
CA LEU A 6 4.11 30.67 55.04
C LEU A 6 4.07 31.53 53.77
N TYR A 7 2.95 31.52 53.04
CA TYR A 7 2.79 32.28 51.80
C TYR A 7 1.93 33.52 51.99
N GLU A 8 0.91 33.49 52.86
CA GLU A 8 -0.03 34.61 53.06
C GLU A 8 0.59 35.80 53.83
N ASN A 9 1.64 35.57 54.64
CA ASN A 9 2.28 36.62 55.45
C ASN A 9 3.66 37.05 54.95
N ARG A 10 4.06 36.69 53.72
CA ARG A 10 5.33 37.18 53.18
C ARG A 10 5.14 38.62 52.69
N PRO A 11 5.92 39.58 53.21
CA PRO A 11 5.96 40.90 52.61
C PRO A 11 6.44 40.78 51.17
N GLU A 12 5.81 41.51 50.26
CA GLU A 12 6.26 41.52 48.87
C GLU A 12 7.73 41.95 48.80
N PRO A 13 8.57 41.22 48.04
CA PRO A 13 9.97 41.60 47.89
C PRO A 13 10.06 43.02 47.30
N PRO A 14 11.02 43.83 47.74
CA PRO A 14 11.22 45.17 47.21
C PRO A 14 11.30 45.16 45.69
N LYS A 15 10.58 46.08 45.03
CA LYS A 15 10.49 46.15 43.56
C LYS A 15 11.87 46.12 42.88
N ALA A 16 12.86 46.83 43.42
CA ALA A 16 14.23 46.83 42.88
C ALA A 16 14.91 45.45 42.92
N PHE A 17 14.66 44.67 43.98
CA PHE A 17 15.19 43.30 44.07
C PHE A 17 14.54 42.40 43.02
N ARG A 18 13.21 42.46 42.89
CA ARG A 18 12.46 41.72 41.88
C ARG A 18 12.92 42.06 40.46
N ASP A 19 13.03 43.35 40.15
CA ASP A 19 13.41 43.82 38.82
C ASP A 19 14.86 43.43 38.48
N SER A 20 15.78 43.47 39.44
CA SER A 20 17.17 43.00 39.25
C SER A 20 17.29 41.47 39.10
N LEU A 21 16.44 40.70 39.78
CA LEU A 21 16.42 39.25 39.67
C LEU A 21 15.87 38.81 38.29
N TYR A 22 14.80 39.45 37.81
CA TYR A 22 14.29 39.23 36.45
C TYR A 22 15.30 39.65 35.38
N ALA A 23 16.00 40.78 35.58
CA ALA A 23 17.05 41.21 34.66
C ALA A 23 18.18 40.16 34.58
N LYS A 24 18.64 39.62 35.71
CA LYS A 24 19.67 38.57 35.74
C LYS A 24 19.21 37.25 35.10
N LEU A 25 18.01 36.78 35.41
CA LEU A 25 17.46 35.55 34.83
C LEU A 25 17.30 35.66 33.31
N ASN A 26 16.81 36.80 32.82
CA ASN A 26 16.64 37.02 31.38
C ASN A 26 17.99 37.20 30.65
N GLN A 27 19.02 37.70 31.34
CA GLN A 27 20.36 37.87 30.78
C GLN A 27 21.09 36.53 30.64
N GLU A 28 20.91 35.60 31.58
CA GLU A 28 21.47 34.23 31.50
C GLU A 28 20.74 33.35 30.44
N GLU A 29 19.43 33.54 30.24
CA GLU A 29 18.70 32.80 29.19
C GLU A 29 19.03 33.26 27.77
N SER A 30 19.29 34.56 27.56
CA SER A 30 19.50 35.14 26.23
C SER A 30 20.81 34.71 25.56
N GLU A 31 21.90 34.55 26.31
CA GLU A 31 23.19 34.17 25.72
C GLU A 31 23.29 32.66 25.44
N SER A 32 22.65 31.80 26.25
CA SER A 32 22.69 30.34 26.06
C SER A 32 21.72 29.83 24.97
N GLN A 33 20.58 30.50 24.76
CA GLN A 33 19.59 30.08 23.76
C GLN A 33 19.98 30.44 22.33
N MET A 34 20.63 31.58 22.08
CA MET A 34 21.08 31.97 20.74
C MET A 34 22.18 31.05 20.19
N PHE A 35 23.16 30.66 21.03
CA PHE A 35 24.21 29.72 20.62
C PHE A 35 23.66 28.32 20.33
N LYS A 36 22.72 27.82 21.14
CA LYS A 36 22.10 26.50 20.95
C LYS A 36 21.24 26.43 19.68
N LYS A 37 20.52 27.51 19.34
CA LYS A 37 19.66 27.55 18.15
C LYS A 37 20.46 27.54 16.85
N HIS A 38 21.58 28.26 16.80
CA HIS A 38 22.46 28.23 15.63
C HIS A 38 23.26 26.93 15.52
N LEU A 39 23.78 26.38 16.62
CA LEU A 39 24.44 25.06 16.61
C LEU A 39 23.50 23.95 16.14
N PHE A 40 22.22 24.01 16.52
CA PHE A 40 21.21 23.04 16.07
C PHE A 40 20.84 23.20 14.58
N GLN A 41 20.80 24.44 14.07
CA GLN A 41 20.55 24.69 12.64
C GLN A 41 21.70 24.21 11.76
N TYR A 42 22.95 24.46 12.16
CA TYR A 42 24.12 24.00 11.41
C TYR A 42 24.34 22.49 11.50
N SER A 43 24.02 21.86 12.64
CA SER A 43 24.09 20.40 12.77
C SER A 43 23.02 19.70 11.92
N LEU A 44 21.80 20.25 11.84
CA LEU A 44 20.74 19.72 10.97
C LEU A 44 21.08 19.89 9.48
N ALA A 45 21.61 21.06 9.09
CA ALA A 45 22.07 21.30 7.72
C ALA A 45 23.24 20.38 7.35
N GLY A 46 24.21 20.20 8.25
CA GLY A 46 25.31 19.27 8.07
C GLY A 46 24.85 17.82 7.95
N LEU A 47 23.86 17.40 8.75
CA LEU A 47 23.25 16.07 8.65
C LEU A 47 22.55 15.88 7.30
N LEU A 48 21.75 16.86 6.85
CA LEU A 48 21.08 16.81 5.55
C LEU A 48 22.09 16.71 4.40
N ILE A 49 23.17 17.50 4.44
CA ILE A 49 24.23 17.44 3.45
C ILE A 49 24.94 16.08 3.49
N ALA A 50 25.22 15.53 4.68
CA ALA A 50 25.81 14.22 4.83
C ALA A 50 24.90 13.10 4.30
N VAL A 51 23.58 13.19 4.53
CA VAL A 51 22.59 12.26 3.98
C VAL A 51 22.55 12.36 2.45
N VAL A 52 22.49 13.57 1.88
CA VAL A 52 22.52 13.77 0.41
C VAL A 52 23.85 13.26 -0.20
N LEU A 53 24.97 13.47 0.48
CA LEU A 53 26.28 12.93 0.07
C LEU A 53 26.32 11.39 0.15
N LEU A 54 25.73 10.79 1.18
CA LEU A 54 25.59 9.34 1.28
C LEU A 54 24.75 8.78 0.12
N PHE A 55 23.66 9.44 -0.27
CA PHE A 55 22.85 9.06 -1.44
C PHE A 55 23.58 9.28 -2.78
N THR A 56 24.50 10.25 -2.89
CA THR A 56 25.22 10.53 -4.15
C THR A 56 26.50 9.69 -4.32
N ILE A 57 27.16 9.32 -3.23
CA ILE A 57 28.47 8.63 -3.27
C ILE A 57 28.31 7.12 -3.04
N SER A 58 27.37 6.70 -2.18
CA SER A 58 27.19 5.28 -1.85
C SER A 58 26.25 4.58 -2.85
N ALA A 59 26.84 3.98 -3.88
CA ALA A 59 26.12 3.05 -4.76
C ALA A 59 25.35 1.95 -4.00
N PRO A 60 25.88 1.37 -2.89
CA PRO A 60 25.13 0.41 -2.07
C PRO A 60 23.86 0.95 -1.40
N VAL A 61 23.88 2.21 -0.94
CA VAL A 61 22.70 2.83 -0.28
C VAL A 61 21.62 3.14 -1.32
N ARG A 62 22.01 3.68 -2.48
CA ARG A 62 21.07 3.83 -3.61
C ARG A 62 20.54 2.48 -4.08
N ALA A 63 21.39 1.47 -4.18
CA ALA A 63 20.97 0.13 -4.57
C ALA A 63 19.99 -0.45 -3.55
N ASN A 64 20.18 -0.25 -2.24
CA ASN A 64 19.23 -0.73 -1.23
C ASN A 64 17.86 -0.03 -1.27
N VAL A 65 17.81 1.29 -1.51
CA VAL A 65 16.52 2.00 -1.65
C VAL A 65 15.86 1.72 -3.01
N ALA A 66 16.65 1.57 -4.08
CA ALA A 66 16.14 1.15 -5.39
C ALA A 66 15.74 -0.34 -5.41
N ASN A 67 16.34 -1.19 -4.58
CA ASN A 67 15.95 -2.59 -4.44
C ASN A 67 14.55 -2.74 -3.81
N TRP A 68 14.06 -1.70 -3.13
CA TRP A 68 12.71 -1.71 -2.53
C TRP A 68 11.61 -1.34 -3.51
N ILE A 69 11.92 -0.68 -4.63
CA ILE A 69 10.94 -0.33 -5.68
C ILE A 69 11.48 -0.87 -7.00
N LYS A 70 10.96 -2.02 -7.41
CA LYS A 70 11.31 -2.66 -8.69
C LYS A 70 10.29 -2.27 -9.74
N GLN A 71 10.76 -2.05 -10.97
CA GLN A 71 9.87 -2.00 -12.12
C GLN A 71 9.82 -3.40 -12.76
N ILE A 72 8.63 -4.02 -12.76
CA ILE A 72 8.41 -5.37 -13.32
C ILE A 72 7.28 -5.27 -14.33
N ALA A 73 7.51 -5.67 -15.59
CA ALA A 73 6.51 -5.56 -16.66
C ALA A 73 5.87 -4.17 -16.84
N GLY A 74 6.58 -3.09 -16.44
CA GLY A 74 6.06 -1.71 -16.48
C GLY A 74 5.31 -1.25 -15.22
N PHE A 75 5.10 -2.13 -14.25
CA PHE A 75 4.49 -1.82 -12.95
C PHE A 75 5.54 -1.46 -11.90
N ASN A 76 5.23 -0.50 -11.03
CA ASN A 76 6.05 -0.20 -9.86
C ASN A 76 5.65 -1.13 -8.72
N VAL A 77 6.58 -1.97 -8.27
CA VAL A 77 6.37 -2.94 -7.20
C VAL A 77 7.27 -2.59 -6.03
N SER A 78 6.67 -2.27 -4.89
CA SER A 78 7.35 -2.15 -3.62
C SER A 78 7.43 -3.53 -2.94
N GLU A 79 8.63 -4.10 -2.92
CA GLU A 79 8.89 -5.35 -2.23
C GLU A 79 9.37 -5.09 -0.81
N THR A 80 8.62 -5.58 0.18
CA THR A 80 8.92 -5.36 1.61
C THR A 80 8.94 -6.66 2.41
N THR A 81 9.71 -6.67 3.50
CA THR A 81 9.68 -7.75 4.49
C THR A 81 8.60 -7.52 5.56
N GLU A 82 8.12 -6.28 5.67
CA GLU A 82 7.08 -5.87 6.61
C GLU A 82 5.78 -5.60 5.87
N SER A 83 4.66 -6.02 6.45
CA SER A 83 3.34 -5.78 5.87
C SER A 83 3.02 -4.30 5.76
N PRO A 84 2.49 -3.84 4.61
CA PRO A 84 1.97 -2.48 4.50
C PRO A 84 0.75 -2.28 5.42
N LEU A 85 0.03 -3.35 5.78
CA LEU A 85 -1.18 -3.28 6.62
C LEU A 85 -0.89 -2.72 8.01
N ALA A 86 0.31 -2.93 8.55
CA ALA A 86 0.72 -2.37 9.84
C ALA A 86 0.81 -0.83 9.85
N LYS A 87 0.88 -0.21 8.67
CA LYS A 87 0.97 1.25 8.49
C LYS A 87 -0.39 1.90 8.16
N VAL A 88 -1.44 1.11 7.93
CA VAL A 88 -2.76 1.59 7.47
C VAL A 88 -3.63 2.17 8.60
N THR A 89 -3.17 2.13 9.85
CA THR A 89 -3.91 2.61 11.04
C THR A 89 -4.32 4.09 10.99
N GLU A 90 -3.80 4.90 10.05
CA GLU A 90 -4.07 6.34 9.94
C GLU A 90 -4.54 6.82 8.55
N MET A 91 -4.80 5.94 7.58
CA MET A 91 -5.35 6.39 6.30
C MET A 91 -6.88 6.54 6.39
N PRO A 92 -7.48 7.65 5.95
CA PRO A 92 -8.91 7.72 5.80
C PRO A 92 -9.32 6.65 4.79
N SER A 93 -10.06 5.65 5.25
CA SER A 93 -10.69 4.66 4.38
C SER A 93 -11.51 5.42 3.36
N MET A 94 -11.00 5.56 2.13
CA MET A 94 -11.84 5.99 1.02
C MET A 94 -12.85 4.87 0.84
N ILE A 95 -14.04 5.05 1.42
CA ILE A 95 -15.16 4.15 1.24
C ILE A 95 -15.47 4.21 -0.25
N THR A 96 -14.97 3.23 -0.99
CA THR A 96 -15.30 3.11 -2.39
C THR A 96 -16.71 2.54 -2.44
N VAL A 97 -17.68 3.40 -2.72
CA VAL A 97 -19.07 2.97 -2.87
C VAL A 97 -19.17 2.22 -4.18
N LEU A 98 -19.44 0.92 -4.08
CA LEU A 98 -19.70 0.06 -5.21
C LEU A 98 -21.17 0.15 -5.59
N THR A 99 -21.44 0.32 -6.88
CA THR A 99 -22.79 0.13 -7.42
C THR A 99 -22.83 -1.27 -8.05
N PRO A 100 -23.42 -2.29 -7.38
CA PRO A 100 -23.64 -3.58 -8.00
C PRO A 100 -24.66 -3.41 -9.14
N LEU A 101 -24.34 -3.96 -10.30
CA LEU A 101 -25.19 -3.93 -11.48
C LEU A 101 -25.31 -5.35 -12.06
N PRO A 102 -26.47 -5.70 -12.62
CA PRO A 102 -26.66 -7.01 -13.24
C PRO A 102 -25.82 -7.10 -14.52
N VAL A 103 -25.20 -8.25 -14.78
CA VAL A 103 -24.30 -8.50 -15.93
C VAL A 103 -24.85 -8.02 -17.29
N SER A 104 -26.17 -8.01 -17.48
CA SER A 104 -26.82 -7.44 -18.69
C SER A 104 -26.47 -5.97 -18.95
N GLU A 105 -26.11 -5.22 -17.91
CA GLU A 105 -25.73 -3.81 -17.96
C GLU A 105 -24.24 -3.58 -18.19
N ILE A 106 -23.42 -4.62 -18.41
CA ILE A 106 -21.98 -4.46 -18.69
C ILE A 106 -21.71 -3.55 -19.89
N LYS A 107 -22.65 -3.46 -20.83
CA LYS A 107 -22.61 -2.54 -21.97
C LYS A 107 -22.63 -1.06 -21.57
N ASN A 108 -23.05 -0.76 -20.34
CA ASN A 108 -23.07 0.58 -19.76
C ASN A 108 -21.77 0.90 -19.00
N ALA A 109 -20.77 0.03 -19.05
CA ALA A 109 -19.47 0.29 -18.45
C ALA A 109 -18.85 1.60 -19.00
N PRO A 110 -18.12 2.36 -18.17
CA PRO A 110 -17.60 3.68 -18.54
C PRO A 110 -16.48 3.64 -19.59
N PHE A 111 -15.92 2.47 -19.85
CA PHE A 111 -14.92 2.21 -20.87
C PHE A 111 -15.14 0.81 -21.45
N ASN A 112 -14.62 0.59 -22.67
CA ASN A 112 -14.67 -0.72 -23.31
C ASN A 112 -13.52 -1.58 -22.80
N PHE A 113 -13.83 -2.79 -22.33
CA PHE A 113 -12.84 -3.78 -21.91
C PHE A 113 -13.22 -5.17 -22.44
N ALA A 114 -12.24 -6.05 -22.51
CA ALA A 114 -12.42 -7.42 -22.98
C ALA A 114 -12.75 -8.35 -21.81
N MET A 115 -13.67 -9.27 -22.05
CA MET A 115 -14.05 -10.31 -21.10
C MET A 115 -13.29 -11.61 -21.39
N PRO A 116 -13.02 -12.44 -20.36
CA PRO A 116 -12.44 -13.75 -20.59
C PRO A 116 -13.40 -14.61 -21.42
N GLN A 117 -12.87 -15.28 -22.45
CA GLN A 117 -13.59 -16.24 -23.28
C GLN A 117 -13.56 -17.66 -22.69
N TYR A 118 -12.64 -17.89 -21.74
CA TYR A 118 -12.49 -19.14 -21.01
C TYR A 118 -12.64 -18.90 -19.51
N LEU A 119 -13.38 -19.78 -18.85
CA LEU A 119 -13.43 -19.91 -17.41
C LEU A 119 -13.31 -21.41 -17.06
N PRO A 120 -12.62 -21.77 -15.97
CA PRO A 120 -12.56 -23.15 -15.52
C PRO A 120 -13.96 -23.70 -15.21
N SER A 121 -14.13 -25.00 -15.34
CA SER A 121 -15.41 -25.65 -15.11
C SER A 121 -15.93 -25.38 -13.69
N GLY A 122 -17.22 -25.05 -13.58
CA GLY A 122 -17.89 -24.81 -12.30
C GLY A 122 -17.86 -23.35 -11.83
N PHE A 123 -17.07 -22.47 -12.46
CA PHE A 123 -17.14 -21.05 -12.17
C PHE A 123 -18.37 -20.41 -12.81
N VAL A 124 -19.08 -19.63 -12.00
CA VAL A 124 -20.24 -18.85 -12.40
C VAL A 124 -19.98 -17.39 -12.03
N LEU A 125 -20.30 -16.47 -12.94
CA LEU A 125 -20.24 -15.04 -12.66
C LEU A 125 -21.25 -14.74 -11.55
N SER A 126 -20.75 -14.22 -10.43
CA SER A 126 -21.62 -13.66 -9.39
C SER A 126 -22.50 -12.61 -10.04
N GLN A 127 -23.78 -12.56 -9.64
CA GLN A 127 -24.82 -11.83 -10.38
C GLN A 127 -24.52 -10.33 -10.56
N ASP A 128 -23.57 -9.80 -9.78
CA ASP A 128 -23.19 -8.39 -9.76
C ASP A 128 -21.79 -8.19 -10.36
N PHE A 129 -21.70 -7.29 -11.33
CA PHE A 129 -20.45 -6.57 -11.62
C PHE A 129 -20.52 -5.22 -10.89
N ALA A 130 -19.39 -4.75 -10.39
CA ALA A 130 -19.35 -3.50 -9.64
C ALA A 130 -18.64 -2.41 -10.44
N ILE A 131 -19.28 -1.25 -10.58
CA ILE A 131 -18.63 -0.06 -11.13
C ILE A 131 -18.30 0.88 -9.96
N ALA A 132 -17.08 1.40 -9.96
CA ALA A 132 -16.73 2.49 -9.06
C ALA A 132 -17.56 3.74 -9.34
N GLN A 133 -17.92 4.48 -8.30
CA GLN A 133 -18.55 5.79 -8.47
C GLN A 133 -17.70 6.76 -9.30
N SER A 134 -16.36 6.65 -9.22
CA SER A 134 -15.42 7.43 -10.04
C SER A 134 -15.51 7.09 -11.54
N LYS A 135 -16.11 5.95 -11.88
CA LYS A 135 -16.16 5.37 -13.24
C LYS A 135 -14.79 5.06 -13.83
N GLN A 136 -13.78 4.90 -12.97
CA GLN A 136 -12.40 4.61 -13.40
C GLN A 136 -12.06 3.12 -13.38
N TRP A 137 -12.91 2.30 -12.74
CA TRP A 137 -12.70 0.86 -12.70
C TRP A 137 -14.00 0.07 -12.64
N VAL A 138 -13.90 -1.19 -13.06
CA VAL A 138 -14.94 -2.22 -13.04
C VAL A 138 -14.37 -3.47 -12.38
N LEU A 139 -15.12 -4.05 -11.45
CA LEU A 139 -14.77 -5.31 -10.80
C LEU A 139 -15.77 -6.40 -11.19
N LEU A 140 -15.24 -7.54 -11.58
CA LEU A 140 -15.98 -8.76 -11.87
C LEU A 140 -15.55 -9.86 -10.93
N HIS A 141 -16.49 -10.74 -10.61
CA HIS A 141 -16.26 -11.76 -9.61
C HIS A 141 -16.95 -13.07 -9.98
N TRP A 142 -16.18 -14.16 -10.08
CA TRP A 142 -16.68 -15.50 -10.32
C TRP A 142 -16.38 -16.39 -9.13
N SER A 143 -17.28 -17.31 -8.83
CA SER A 143 -17.09 -18.30 -7.78
C SER A 143 -17.56 -19.67 -8.24
N ASN A 144 -17.08 -20.72 -7.58
CA ASN A 144 -17.54 -22.09 -7.80
C ASN A 144 -18.04 -22.73 -6.49
N ASN A 145 -18.58 -23.95 -6.60
CA ASN A 145 -19.09 -24.71 -5.45
C ASN A 145 -18.00 -25.28 -4.52
N GLN A 146 -16.71 -25.08 -4.86
CA GLN A 146 -15.55 -25.52 -4.08
C GLN A 146 -14.88 -24.35 -3.33
N ALA A 147 -15.59 -23.21 -3.22
CA ALA A 147 -15.11 -21.99 -2.58
C ALA A 147 -13.86 -21.36 -3.23
N TYR A 148 -13.58 -21.70 -4.50
CA TYR A 148 -12.63 -20.93 -5.28
C TYR A 148 -13.31 -19.72 -5.89
N GLU A 149 -12.54 -18.63 -5.92
CA GLU A 149 -12.96 -17.33 -6.38
C GLU A 149 -11.94 -16.79 -7.38
N ILE A 150 -12.47 -16.16 -8.43
CA ILE A 150 -11.71 -15.38 -9.40
C ILE A 150 -12.27 -13.96 -9.35
N SER A 151 -11.41 -12.97 -9.17
CA SER A 151 -11.77 -11.56 -9.33
C SER A 151 -10.98 -10.96 -10.48
N MET A 152 -11.63 -10.10 -11.26
CA MET A 152 -10.97 -9.30 -12.29
C MET A 152 -11.32 -7.84 -12.08
N LEU A 153 -10.32 -7.05 -11.72
CA LEU A 153 -10.38 -5.61 -11.72
C LEU A 153 -9.85 -5.10 -13.06
N VAL A 154 -10.64 -4.26 -13.73
CA VAL A 154 -10.20 -3.54 -14.92
C VAL A 154 -10.29 -2.06 -14.62
N GLU A 155 -9.20 -1.32 -14.80
CA GLU A 155 -9.15 0.09 -14.52
C GLU A 155 -8.34 0.89 -15.53
N ILE A 156 -8.57 2.20 -15.57
CA ILE A 156 -7.73 3.12 -16.34
C ILE A 156 -6.33 3.10 -15.71
N TYR A 157 -5.31 2.79 -16.52
CA TYR A 157 -3.95 2.63 -16.02
C TYR A 157 -3.41 3.93 -15.39
N ASP A 158 -3.03 3.83 -14.12
CA ASP A 158 -2.28 4.85 -13.40
C ASP A 158 -0.83 4.38 -13.21
N LYS A 159 0.10 5.09 -13.84
CA LYS A 159 1.55 4.81 -13.74
C LYS A 159 2.12 5.06 -12.34
N ASP A 160 1.42 5.87 -11.53
CA ASP A 160 1.88 6.25 -10.19
C ASP A 160 1.39 5.22 -9.14
N LEU A 161 0.59 4.23 -9.56
CA LEU A 161 0.20 3.12 -8.70
C LEU A 161 1.43 2.31 -8.27
N MET A 162 1.55 2.12 -6.96
CA MET A 162 2.58 1.30 -6.34
C MET A 162 1.95 0.03 -5.79
N LEU A 163 2.33 -1.11 -6.34
CA LEU A 163 1.90 -2.43 -5.88
C LEU A 163 2.76 -2.86 -4.71
N SER A 164 2.18 -3.51 -3.71
CA SER A 164 2.91 -4.00 -2.55
C SER A 164 2.97 -5.51 -2.56
N ALA A 165 4.17 -6.07 -2.50
CA ALA A 165 4.41 -7.51 -2.50
C ALA A 165 5.48 -7.87 -1.47
N ALA A 166 5.55 -9.12 -1.03
CA ALA A 166 6.70 -9.55 -0.25
C ALA A 166 7.94 -9.68 -1.12
N GLN A 167 9.11 -9.66 -0.48
CA GLN A 167 10.38 -9.82 -1.16
C GLN A 167 10.41 -11.10 -2.02
N ASN A 168 10.79 -10.95 -3.29
CA ASN A 168 10.88 -12.03 -4.30
C ASN A 168 9.56 -12.76 -4.62
N SER A 169 8.41 -12.24 -4.20
CA SER A 169 7.09 -12.83 -4.52
C SER A 169 6.53 -12.38 -5.87
N ALA A 170 7.12 -11.32 -6.45
CA ALA A 170 6.74 -10.72 -7.72
C ALA A 170 7.72 -11.12 -8.83
N VAL A 171 7.21 -11.61 -9.96
CA VAL A 171 8.01 -12.02 -11.11
C VAL A 171 7.39 -11.55 -12.43
N GLU A 172 8.25 -11.32 -13.43
CA GLU A 172 7.79 -11.02 -14.79
C GLU A 172 7.34 -12.30 -15.50
N THR A 173 6.23 -12.22 -16.22
CA THR A 173 5.67 -13.25 -17.10
C THR A 173 5.09 -12.59 -18.36
N SER A 174 4.30 -13.31 -19.15
CA SER A 174 3.63 -12.76 -20.31
C SER A 174 2.21 -13.28 -20.49
N VAL A 175 1.29 -12.40 -20.88
CA VAL A 175 -0.08 -12.76 -21.31
C VAL A 175 -0.23 -12.40 -22.78
N ASN A 176 -0.52 -13.38 -23.65
CA ASN A 176 -0.62 -13.16 -25.11
C ASN A 176 0.59 -12.42 -25.71
N GLY A 177 1.79 -12.66 -25.18
CA GLY A 177 3.04 -12.02 -25.60
C GLY A 177 3.25 -10.58 -25.07
N GLN A 178 2.31 -10.04 -24.29
CA GLN A 178 2.47 -8.76 -23.58
C GLN A 178 3.15 -9.01 -22.22
N PRO A 179 4.07 -8.15 -21.77
CA PRO A 179 4.64 -8.24 -20.44
C PRO A 179 3.56 -8.20 -19.37
N ALA A 180 3.69 -9.08 -18.38
CA ALA A 180 2.76 -9.19 -17.26
C ALA A 180 3.53 -9.40 -15.95
N LEU A 181 2.93 -8.97 -14.85
CA LEU A 181 3.44 -9.15 -13.50
C LEU A 181 2.64 -10.26 -12.81
N LEU A 182 3.32 -11.29 -12.31
CA LEU A 182 2.75 -12.33 -11.47
C LEU A 182 3.20 -12.12 -10.03
N ILE A 183 2.25 -12.01 -9.10
CA ILE A 183 2.49 -11.98 -7.66
C ILE A 183 1.95 -13.27 -7.05
N ARG A 184 2.77 -13.95 -6.26
CA ARG A 184 2.40 -15.18 -5.53
C ARG A 184 2.27 -14.93 -4.05
N GLY A 185 1.06 -15.08 -3.55
CA GLY A 185 0.73 -14.94 -2.14
C GLY A 185 0.07 -13.62 -1.79
N GLY A 186 -0.03 -13.38 -0.49
CA GLY A 186 -0.59 -12.16 0.05
C GLY A 186 -0.35 -12.02 1.54
N TRP A 187 -0.49 -10.80 2.04
CA TRP A 187 -0.41 -10.52 3.47
C TRP A 187 -1.65 -11.07 4.20
N THR A 188 -1.44 -11.76 5.32
CA THR A 188 -2.49 -12.14 6.26
C THR A 188 -2.91 -10.96 7.14
N SER A 189 -4.01 -11.10 7.87
CA SER A 189 -4.43 -10.13 8.90
C SER A 189 -3.35 -9.89 9.96
N ASP A 190 -2.51 -10.90 10.21
CA ASP A 190 -1.41 -10.86 11.17
C ASP A 190 -0.12 -10.32 10.57
N SER A 191 -0.19 -9.69 9.38
CA SER A 191 0.96 -9.08 8.70
C SER A 191 2.07 -10.07 8.32
N VAL A 192 1.72 -11.35 8.14
CA VAL A 192 2.63 -12.39 7.65
C VAL A 192 2.36 -12.60 6.15
N TRP A 193 3.40 -12.72 5.33
CA TRP A 193 3.23 -13.11 3.94
C TRP A 193 3.00 -14.61 3.84
N ASP A 194 2.00 -15.01 3.07
CA ASP A 194 1.73 -16.41 2.75
C ASP A 194 1.73 -16.57 1.23
N GLU A 195 2.72 -17.30 0.72
CA GLU A 195 2.98 -17.51 -0.71
C GLU A 195 1.86 -18.28 -1.41
N ASN A 196 1.09 -19.08 -0.68
CA ASN A 196 0.00 -19.89 -1.21
C ASN A 196 -1.36 -19.22 -1.02
N ARG A 197 -1.43 -18.02 -0.44
CA ARG A 197 -2.69 -17.35 -0.13
C ARG A 197 -3.54 -17.03 -1.37
N ARG A 198 -2.90 -16.59 -2.45
CA ARG A 198 -3.56 -16.22 -3.71
C ARG A 198 -2.56 -16.16 -4.85
N LEU A 199 -3.07 -16.13 -6.07
CA LEU A 199 -2.31 -15.76 -7.26
C LEU A 199 -2.90 -14.48 -7.83
N GLU A 200 -2.05 -13.56 -8.25
CA GLU A 200 -2.43 -12.25 -8.79
C GLU A 200 -1.62 -11.99 -10.05
N LEU A 201 -2.30 -11.70 -11.14
CA LEU A 201 -1.70 -11.47 -12.45
C LEU A 201 -2.15 -10.13 -13.00
N GLU A 202 -1.19 -9.28 -13.34
CA GLU A 202 -1.42 -7.95 -13.83
C GLU A 202 -0.81 -7.72 -15.20
N TRP A 203 -1.55 -7.06 -16.10
CA TRP A 203 -1.02 -6.66 -17.41
C TRP A 203 -1.75 -5.43 -17.96
N LEU A 204 -1.15 -4.82 -18.97
CA LEU A 204 -1.70 -3.64 -19.64
C LEU A 204 -2.24 -4.02 -21.02
N LYS A 205 -3.51 -3.70 -21.28
CA LYS A 205 -4.14 -3.89 -22.59
C LYS A 205 -5.01 -2.68 -22.93
N ASP A 206 -4.79 -2.10 -24.10
CA ASP A 206 -5.57 -0.96 -24.63
C ASP A 206 -5.65 0.26 -23.68
N GLY A 207 -4.60 0.50 -22.89
CA GLY A 207 -4.53 1.59 -21.92
C GLY A 207 -5.25 1.30 -20.59
N LEU A 208 -5.72 0.07 -20.39
CA LEU A 208 -6.33 -0.40 -19.15
C LEU A 208 -5.37 -1.35 -18.43
N ARG A 209 -5.36 -1.28 -17.09
CA ARG A 209 -4.77 -2.29 -16.21
C ARG A 209 -5.81 -3.37 -15.97
N TYR A 210 -5.42 -4.61 -16.21
CA TYR A 210 -6.16 -5.79 -15.80
C TYR A 210 -5.43 -6.40 -14.61
N ASP A 211 -6.14 -6.62 -13.52
CA ASP A 211 -5.69 -7.31 -12.32
C ASP A 211 -6.62 -8.50 -12.10
N LEU A 212 -6.08 -9.69 -12.31
CA LEU A 212 -6.80 -10.96 -12.23
C LEU A 212 -6.27 -11.75 -11.02
N GLN A 213 -7.14 -12.02 -10.07
CA GLN A 213 -6.80 -12.73 -8.84
C GLN A 213 -7.52 -14.07 -8.78
N TYR A 214 -6.83 -15.08 -8.27
CA TYR A 214 -7.35 -16.40 -7.98
C TYR A 214 -7.07 -16.72 -6.52
N TYR A 215 -8.10 -16.99 -5.74
CA TYR A 215 -7.99 -17.34 -4.33
C TYR A 215 -9.08 -18.32 -3.90
N ARG A 216 -8.97 -18.84 -2.67
CA ARG A 216 -9.98 -19.70 -2.05
C ARG A 216 -10.51 -19.01 -0.81
N THR A 217 -11.82 -19.03 -0.60
CA THR A 217 -12.47 -18.44 0.58
C THR A 217 -12.97 -19.51 1.54
N GLY A 218 -12.94 -19.21 2.83
CA GLY A 218 -13.54 -20.02 3.88
C GLY A 218 -14.96 -19.59 4.21
N ASP A 219 -15.60 -20.34 5.09
CA ASP A 219 -16.99 -20.10 5.51
C ASP A 219 -17.22 -18.71 6.14
N ARG A 220 -16.16 -18.04 6.62
CA ARG A 220 -16.24 -16.71 7.22
C ARG A 220 -15.70 -15.62 6.29
N GLY A 221 -15.46 -15.92 5.02
CA GLY A 221 -14.93 -15.01 4.01
C GLY A 221 -13.42 -14.76 4.13
N GLU A 222 -12.72 -15.52 4.97
CA GLU A 222 -11.26 -15.49 5.04
C GLU A 222 -10.63 -16.15 3.81
N ILE A 223 -9.49 -15.63 3.34
CA ILE A 223 -8.73 -16.29 2.28
C ILE A 223 -7.96 -17.48 2.88
N ILE A 224 -8.22 -18.67 2.35
CA ILE A 224 -7.57 -19.93 2.70
C ILE A 224 -6.43 -20.17 1.71
N PRO A 225 -5.20 -20.44 2.19
CA PRO A 225 -4.08 -20.78 1.32
C PRO A 225 -4.33 -22.05 0.50
N PHE A 226 -3.80 -22.09 -0.71
CA PHE A 226 -3.75 -23.30 -1.53
C PHE A 226 -2.82 -24.34 -0.90
N ASP A 227 -3.07 -25.60 -1.22
CA ASP A 227 -2.06 -26.62 -1.00
C ASP A 227 -0.99 -26.48 -2.10
N ASP A 228 0.28 -26.81 -1.80
CA ASP A 228 1.39 -26.69 -2.77
C ASP A 228 1.12 -27.43 -4.09
N SER A 229 0.39 -28.55 -4.02
CA SER A 229 0.00 -29.33 -5.19
C SER A 229 -1.05 -28.65 -6.06
N GLU A 230 -1.83 -27.73 -5.51
CA GLU A 230 -2.88 -26.99 -6.22
C GLU A 230 -2.32 -25.74 -6.91
N THR A 231 -1.32 -25.08 -6.32
CA THR A 231 -0.79 -23.78 -6.79
C THR A 231 -0.40 -23.80 -8.27
N SER A 232 0.24 -24.87 -8.75
CA SER A 232 0.64 -24.97 -10.17
C SER A 232 -0.58 -25.08 -11.10
N ALA A 233 -1.56 -25.90 -10.74
CA ALA A 233 -2.78 -26.04 -11.54
C ALA A 233 -3.61 -24.76 -11.56
N ARG A 234 -3.69 -24.03 -10.43
CA ARG A 234 -4.38 -22.73 -10.35
C ARG A 234 -3.65 -21.65 -11.15
N LEU A 235 -2.32 -21.70 -11.20
CA LEU A 235 -1.55 -20.80 -12.05
C LEU A 235 -1.81 -21.06 -13.53
N ASP A 236 -1.83 -22.31 -13.97
CA ASP A 236 -2.14 -22.65 -15.36
C ASP A 236 -3.54 -22.17 -15.76
N GLU A 237 -4.53 -22.36 -14.88
CA GLU A 237 -5.88 -21.84 -15.11
C GLU A 237 -5.93 -20.32 -15.15
N LEU A 238 -5.23 -19.63 -14.24
CA LEU A 238 -5.13 -18.16 -14.21
C LEU A 238 -4.56 -17.62 -15.52
N MET A 239 -3.47 -18.23 -16.01
CA MET A 239 -2.85 -17.88 -17.29
C MET A 239 -3.82 -18.13 -18.45
N GLN A 240 -4.51 -19.27 -18.47
CA GLN A 240 -5.46 -19.61 -19.53
C GLN A 240 -6.65 -18.63 -19.57
N ILE A 241 -7.15 -18.19 -18.41
CA ILE A 241 -8.19 -17.15 -18.32
C ILE A 241 -7.66 -15.84 -18.93
N ALA A 242 -6.49 -15.39 -18.50
CA ALA A 242 -5.90 -14.14 -18.97
C ALA A 242 -5.64 -14.16 -20.49
N GLU A 243 -5.11 -15.26 -21.02
CA GLU A 243 -4.86 -15.43 -22.46
C GLU A 243 -6.14 -15.49 -23.29
N SER A 244 -7.27 -15.86 -22.68
CA SER A 244 -8.57 -15.87 -23.36
C SER A 244 -9.18 -14.47 -23.57
N ILE A 245 -8.61 -13.44 -22.95
CA ILE A 245 -9.05 -12.04 -23.07
C ILE A 245 -8.45 -11.44 -24.35
N LYS A 246 -9.30 -11.14 -25.34
CA LYS A 246 -8.93 -10.64 -26.67
C LYS A 246 -9.58 -9.29 -26.97
#